data_AF-A0A928CK28-F1
#
_entry.id   AF-A0A928CK28-F1
#
_cell.length_a   1.000
_cell.length_b   1.000
_cell.length_c   1.000
_cell.angle_alpha   90.00
_cell.angle_beta   90.00
_cell.angle_gamma   90.00
#
_symmetry.space_group_name_H-M   'P 1'
#
loop_
_entity.id
_entity.type
_entity.pdbx_description
1 polymer ?
#
loop_
_entity_poly.entity_id
_entity_poly.type
_entity_poly.pdbx_seq_one_letter_code
_entity_poly.pdbx_strand_id
1 'polypeptide(L)'
;MANIDIYKQYFEADCVYNNVERKGVVVWLNAESECGTIRYEVGVSFFPHRDKEDFGISYDACLQKELVKTQGRRSKKRDAEYLSQVQNIANQLAESLNAKIFWDKPLTQAQYG
;
A
#
# COMPACT_ATOMS: atom_id res chain seq x y z
N MET A 1 -9.02 17.23 -7.61
CA MET A 1 -8.05 16.41 -6.87
C MET A 1 -7.49 15.38 -7.84
N ALA A 2 -6.17 15.34 -8.06
CA ALA A 2 -5.54 14.35 -8.93
C ALA A 2 -4.79 13.35 -8.05
N ASN A 3 -5.15 12.07 -8.16
CA ASN A 3 -4.56 10.99 -7.41
C ASN A 3 -3.88 10.04 -8.40
N ILE A 4 -2.64 9.64 -8.13
CA ILE A 4 -1.89 8.69 -8.93
C ILE A 4 -1.28 7.62 -8.02
N ASP A 5 -1.56 6.35 -8.35
CA ASP A 5 -0.86 5.22 -7.77
C ASP A 5 0.52 5.08 -8.45
N ILE A 6 1.56 5.57 -7.76
CA ILE A 6 2.96 5.46 -8.20
C ILE A 6 3.39 4.00 -8.24
N TYR A 7 2.91 3.23 -7.26
CA TYR A 7 3.14 1.81 -7.16
C TYR A 7 1.91 1.14 -6.56
N LYS A 8 1.55 -0.02 -7.11
CA LYS A 8 0.52 -0.89 -6.53
C LYS A 8 0.85 -2.35 -6.84
N GLN A 9 0.81 -3.19 -5.82
CA GLN A 9 1.00 -4.63 -5.99
C GLN A 9 0.29 -5.42 -4.90
N TYR A 10 -0.16 -6.62 -5.26
CA TYR A 10 -0.78 -7.55 -4.34
C TYR A 10 0.20 -8.67 -3.99
N PHE A 11 0.21 -9.06 -2.73
CA PHE A 11 1.07 -10.09 -2.17
C PHE A 11 0.26 -11.06 -1.31
N GLU A 12 0.77 -12.28 -1.15
CA GLU A 12 0.35 -13.10 -0.03
C GLU A 12 0.70 -12.40 1.29
N ALA A 13 -0.16 -12.57 2.28
CA ALA A 13 0.04 -12.06 3.63
C ALA A 13 -0.45 -13.06 4.67
N ASP A 14 -0.11 -12.82 5.93
CA ASP A 14 -0.70 -13.47 7.08
C ASP A 14 -1.13 -12.40 8.07
N CYS A 15 -2.44 -12.29 8.30
CA CYS A 15 -3.03 -11.33 9.23
C CYS A 15 -4.33 -11.90 9.77
N VAL A 16 -4.55 -11.74 11.08
CA VAL A 16 -5.85 -12.00 11.71
C VAL A 16 -6.36 -10.69 12.27
N TYR A 17 -7.45 -10.19 11.70
CA TYR A 17 -8.08 -8.95 12.13
C TYR A 17 -9.57 -9.16 12.33
N ASN A 18 -10.10 -8.80 13.51
CA ASN A 18 -11.49 -9.04 13.90
C ASN A 18 -11.96 -10.50 13.71
N ASN A 19 -11.12 -11.48 14.09
CA ASN A 19 -11.36 -12.92 13.92
C ASN A 19 -11.51 -13.38 12.45
N VAL A 20 -11.06 -12.58 11.49
CA VAL A 20 -11.02 -12.93 10.06
C VAL A 20 -9.58 -13.09 9.63
N GLU A 21 -9.24 -14.29 9.12
CA GLU A 21 -7.97 -14.55 8.46
C GLU A 21 -7.91 -13.79 7.14
N ARG A 22 -6.78 -13.12 6.89
CA ARG A 22 -6.47 -12.37 5.68
C ARG A 22 -5.17 -12.87 5.09
N LYS A 23 -5.30 -13.51 3.93
CA LYS A 23 -4.19 -14.17 3.23
C LYS A 23 -3.62 -13.34 2.09
N GLY A 24 -4.22 -12.18 1.82
CA GLY A 24 -3.74 -11.23 0.83
C GLY A 24 -3.53 -9.85 1.41
N VAL A 25 -2.63 -9.09 0.81
CA VAL A 25 -2.44 -7.65 1.06
C VAL A 25 -2.23 -6.92 -0.24
N VAL A 26 -2.84 -5.75 -0.38
CA VAL A 26 -2.46 -4.79 -1.41
C VAL A 26 -1.60 -3.71 -0.78
N VAL A 27 -0.45 -3.46 -1.38
CA VAL A 27 0.48 -2.41 -1.00
C VAL A 27 0.47 -1.36 -2.08
N TRP A 28 0.35 -0.09 -1.70
CA TRP A 28 0.39 1.02 -2.66
C TRP A 28 1.20 2.20 -2.15
N LEU A 29 1.77 2.94 -3.10
CA LEU A 29 2.33 4.27 -2.91
C LEU A 29 1.51 5.23 -3.77
N ASN A 30 0.88 6.20 -3.12
CA ASN A 30 0.03 7.18 -3.77
C ASN A 30 0.67 8.57 -3.73
N ALA A 31 0.47 9.34 -4.80
CA ALA A 31 0.69 10.77 -4.81
C ALA A 31 -0.61 11.51 -5.14
N GLU A 32 -1.05 12.35 -4.20
CA GLU A 32 -2.26 13.15 -4.32
C GLU A 32 -1.92 14.63 -4.42
N SER A 33 -2.40 15.27 -5.48
CA SER A 33 -2.23 16.69 -5.74
C SER A 33 -3.54 17.43 -5.59
N GLU A 34 -3.57 18.40 -4.68
CA GLU A 34 -4.70 19.30 -4.44
C GLU A 34 -4.20 20.72 -4.13
N CYS A 35 -4.76 21.73 -4.81
CA CYS A 35 -4.49 23.15 -4.56
C CYS A 35 -2.99 23.53 -4.42
N GLY A 36 -2.13 22.97 -5.27
CA GLY A 36 -0.68 23.24 -5.26
C GLY A 36 0.09 22.52 -4.13
N THR A 37 -0.57 21.66 -3.37
CA THR A 37 0.04 20.77 -2.38
C THR A 37 0.10 19.36 -2.95
N ILE A 38 1.22 18.69 -2.72
CA ILE A 38 1.41 17.27 -3.03
C ILE A 38 1.53 16.50 -1.71
N ARG A 39 0.76 15.42 -1.60
CA ARG A 39 0.84 14.45 -0.50
C ARG A 39 1.29 13.11 -1.05
N TYR A 40 2.28 12.51 -0.40
CA TYR A 40 2.69 11.13 -0.65
C TYR A 40 2.26 10.25 0.51
N GLU A 41 1.71 9.08 0.21
CA GLU A 41 1.20 8.15 1.21
C GLU A 41 1.51 6.71 0.81
N VAL A 42 1.96 5.91 1.77
CA VAL A 42 2.07 4.46 1.61
C VAL A 42 0.94 3.80 2.39
N GLY A 43 0.24 2.87 1.76
CA GLY A 43 -0.83 2.14 2.40
C GLY A 43 -0.74 0.63 2.18
N VAL A 44 -1.34 -0.08 3.13
CA VAL A 44 -1.55 -1.53 3.10
C VAL A 44 -3.01 -1.81 3.42
N SER A 45 -3.61 -2.75 2.71
CA SER A 45 -4.95 -3.24 3.02
C SER A 45 -4.95 -4.75 2.93
N PHE A 46 -5.14 -5.40 4.07
CA PHE A 46 -5.24 -6.84 4.15
C PHE A 46 -6.64 -7.28 3.74
N PHE A 47 -6.76 -8.43 3.08
CA PHE A 47 -8.05 -8.99 2.65
C PHE A 47 -8.06 -10.52 2.77
N PRO A 48 -9.25 -11.16 2.90
CA PRO A 48 -9.37 -12.59 3.13
C PRO A 48 -8.59 -13.46 2.15
N HIS A 49 -8.70 -13.16 0.85
CA HIS A 49 -8.09 -13.91 -0.25
C HIS A 49 -8.37 -15.41 -0.14
N ARG A 50 -9.66 -15.78 -0.21
CA ARG A 50 -10.11 -17.16 0.00
C ARG A 50 -9.85 -18.07 -1.20
N ASP A 51 -9.75 -17.49 -2.39
CA ASP A 51 -9.41 -18.16 -3.64
C ASP A 51 -8.57 -17.25 -4.55
N LYS A 52 -8.11 -17.79 -5.70
CA LYS A 52 -7.21 -17.08 -6.62
C LYS A 52 -7.85 -15.86 -7.31
N GLU A 53 -9.16 -15.72 -7.26
CA GLU A 53 -9.90 -14.63 -7.90
C GLU A 53 -10.41 -13.61 -6.87
N ASP A 54 -10.38 -13.93 -5.58
CA ASP A 54 -10.81 -13.10 -4.47
C ASP A 54 -9.79 -11.99 -4.16
N PHE A 55 -9.92 -10.89 -4.89
CA PHE A 55 -9.27 -9.60 -4.61
C PHE A 55 -10.25 -8.61 -3.96
N GLY A 56 -11.24 -9.11 -3.21
CA GLY A 56 -12.20 -8.28 -2.48
C GLY A 56 -11.51 -7.48 -1.38
N ILE A 57 -10.98 -6.31 -1.71
CA ILE A 57 -10.33 -5.43 -0.74
C ILE A 57 -11.37 -4.96 0.26
N SER A 58 -11.16 -5.32 1.52
CA SER A 58 -11.95 -4.82 2.65
C SER A 58 -11.13 -3.77 3.39
N TYR A 59 -11.70 -2.57 3.53
CA TYR A 59 -11.02 -1.39 4.10
C TYR A 59 -10.96 -1.39 5.64
N ASP A 60 -11.46 -2.43 6.28
CA ASP A 60 -11.47 -2.59 7.73
C ASP A 60 -10.09 -2.93 8.32
N ALA A 61 -9.22 -3.61 7.56
CA ALA A 61 -7.80 -3.81 7.90
C ALA A 61 -6.89 -3.00 6.96
N CYS A 62 -7.22 -1.71 6.81
CA CYS A 62 -6.47 -0.74 6.01
C CYS A 62 -5.66 0.18 6.93
N LEU A 63 -4.38 0.32 6.64
CA LEU A 63 -3.50 1.28 7.31
C LEU A 63 -2.72 2.08 6.29
N GLN A 64 -2.47 3.34 6.62
CA GLN A 64 -1.75 4.26 5.76
C GLN A 64 -0.84 5.18 6.55
N LYS A 65 0.25 5.60 5.91
CA LYS A 65 1.23 6.52 6.48
C LYS A 65 1.56 7.61 5.48
N GLU A 66 1.28 8.85 5.87
CA GLU A 66 1.72 10.04 5.13
C GLU A 66 3.26 10.15 5.22
N LEU A 67 3.93 10.22 4.07
CA LEU A 67 5.38 10.37 3.99
C LEU A 67 5.78 11.83 3.96
N VAL A 68 5.03 12.63 3.20
CA VAL A 68 5.24 14.07 3.09
C VAL A 68 3.96 14.73 2.64
N LYS A 69 3.75 15.95 3.12
CA LYS A 69 2.79 16.90 2.59
C LYS A 69 3.49 18.24 2.43
N THR A 70 3.63 18.70 1.19
CA THR A 70 4.39 19.92 0.89
C THR A 70 3.83 20.66 -0.30
N GLN A 71 4.11 21.96 -0.36
CA GLN A 71 3.81 22.79 -1.52
C GLN A 71 4.68 22.36 -2.71
N GLY A 72 4.08 22.30 -3.89
CA GLY A 72 4.77 22.00 -5.14
C GLY A 72 4.07 20.96 -6.00
N ARG A 73 4.84 20.32 -6.87
CA ARG A 73 4.37 19.34 -7.84
C ARG A 73 5.03 17.98 -7.61
N ARG A 74 4.38 16.92 -8.08
CA ARG A 74 4.96 15.58 -8.19
C ARG A 74 6.27 15.64 -8.99
N SER A 75 7.26 14.86 -8.58
CA SER A 75 8.51 14.73 -9.33
C SER A 75 8.97 13.27 -9.34
N LYS A 76 9.43 12.79 -10.49
CA LYS A 76 9.94 11.42 -10.65
C LYS A 76 11.08 11.09 -9.68
N LYS A 77 11.87 12.09 -9.27
CA LYS A 77 12.94 11.93 -8.28
C LYS A 77 12.37 11.53 -6.91
N ARG A 78 11.35 12.24 -6.43
CA ARG A 78 10.67 11.90 -5.15
C ARG A 78 9.96 10.57 -5.24
N ASP A 79 9.35 10.27 -6.38
CA ASP A 79 8.67 8.99 -6.59
C ASP A 79 9.65 7.82 -6.39
N ALA A 80 10.84 7.86 -6.99
CA ALA A 80 11.87 6.84 -6.81
C ALA A 80 12.41 6.78 -5.36
N GLU A 81 12.58 7.93 -4.72
CA GLU A 81 13.00 8.02 -3.32
C GLU A 81 12.00 7.34 -2.39
N TYR A 82 10.71 7.65 -2.53
CA TYR A 82 9.67 7.05 -1.68
C TYR A 82 9.37 5.60 -2.04
N LEU A 83 9.48 5.23 -3.32
CA LEU A 83 9.35 3.84 -3.76
C LEU A 83 10.35 2.93 -3.04
N SER A 84 11.59 3.39 -2.84
CA SER A 84 12.62 2.65 -2.10
C SER A 84 12.27 2.41 -0.63
N GLN A 85 11.34 3.18 -0.07
CA GLN A 85 10.93 3.10 1.33
C GLN A 85 9.65 2.27 1.52
N VAL A 86 8.89 2.01 0.44
CA VAL A 86 7.58 1.34 0.48
C VAL A 86 7.64 0.04 1.26
N GLN A 87 8.61 -0.82 0.98
CA GLN A 87 8.72 -2.13 1.63
C GLN A 87 8.88 -2.00 3.15
N ASN A 88 9.77 -1.12 3.61
CA ASN A 88 10.01 -0.91 5.03
C ASN A 88 8.77 -0.33 5.73
N ILE A 89 8.13 0.68 5.13
CA ILE A 89 6.94 1.30 5.70
C ILE A 89 5.76 0.32 5.74
N ALA A 90 5.53 -0.44 4.66
CA ALA A 90 4.48 -1.44 4.60
C ALA A 90 4.69 -2.55 5.65
N ASN A 91 5.94 -2.96 5.91
CA ASN A 91 6.24 -3.89 7.01
C ASN A 91 5.92 -3.28 8.38
N GLN A 92 6.28 -2.02 8.63
CA GLN A 92 5.93 -1.34 9.89
C GLN A 92 4.41 -1.25 10.09
N LEU A 93 3.65 -0.97 9.02
CA LEU A 93 2.19 -0.96 9.05
C LEU A 93 1.63 -2.36 9.32
N ALA A 94 2.17 -3.39 8.66
CA ALA A 94 1.80 -4.78 8.89
C ALA A 94 2.04 -5.20 10.35
N GLU A 95 3.22 -4.90 10.91
CA GLU A 95 3.59 -5.19 12.30
C GLU A 95 2.59 -4.60 13.29
N SER A 96 2.05 -3.40 13.02
CA SER A 96 1.04 -2.79 13.90
C SER A 96 -0.30 -3.53 13.96
N LEU A 97 -0.58 -4.39 12.97
CA LEU A 97 -1.72 -5.32 12.95
C LEU A 97 -1.33 -6.76 13.34
N ASN A 98 -0.11 -6.97 13.84
CA ASN A 98 0.49 -8.31 13.99
C ASN A 98 0.43 -9.13 12.69
N ALA A 99 0.58 -8.45 11.56
CA ALA A 99 0.52 -9.04 10.22
C ALA A 99 1.92 -9.19 9.60
N LYS A 100 2.00 -10.06 8.60
CA LYS A 100 3.21 -10.31 7.80
C LYS A 100 2.90 -10.24 6.31
N ILE A 101 3.76 -9.57 5.56
CA ILE A 101 3.69 -9.49 4.09
C ILE A 101 4.76 -10.41 3.49
N PHE A 102 4.38 -11.29 2.56
CA PHE A 102 5.30 -12.19 1.86
C PHE A 102 5.75 -11.56 0.54
N TRP A 103 6.81 -10.75 0.60
CA TRP A 103 7.35 -10.02 -0.56
C TRP A 103 7.88 -10.93 -1.69
N ASP A 104 8.26 -12.16 -1.34
CA ASP A 104 8.68 -13.22 -2.26
C ASP A 104 7.50 -13.91 -2.96
N LYS A 105 6.26 -13.61 -2.55
CA LYS A 105 5.03 -14.23 -3.06
C LYS A 105 4.04 -13.19 -3.60
N PRO A 106 4.35 -12.54 -4.74
CA PRO A 106 3.42 -11.62 -5.37
C PRO A 106 2.22 -12.37 -5.97
N LEU A 107 1.02 -11.86 -5.71
CA LEU A 107 -0.23 -12.31 -6.33
C LEU A 107 -0.45 -11.65 -7.70
N THR A 108 0.11 -10.45 -7.90
CA THR A 108 0.05 -9.72 -9.16
C THR A 108 1.42 -9.14 -9.53
N GLN A 109 1.59 -8.75 -10.79
CA GLN A 109 2.72 -7.91 -11.18
C GLN A 109 2.61 -6.52 -10.55
N ALA A 110 3.76 -5.87 -10.34
CA ALA A 110 3.82 -4.49 -9.90
C ALA A 110 3.24 -3.56 -10.98
N GLN A 111 2.34 -2.69 -10.58
CA GLN A 111 1.78 -1.62 -11.41
C GLN A 111 2.44 -0.30 -11.03
N TYR A 112 2.84 0.50 -12.02
CA TYR A 112 3.48 1.80 -11.82
C TYR A 112 2.74 2.89 -12.61
N GLY A 113 2.60 4.08 -12.05
CA GLY A 113 1.90 5.24 -12.64
C GLY A 113 2.56 6.59 -12.32
#